data_AF-A0A1Z4VUJ0-F1
#
_entry.id   AF-A0A1Z4VUJ0-F1
#
_cell.length_a   1.000
_cell.length_b   1.000
_cell.length_c   1.000
_cell.angle_alpha   90.00
_cell.angle_beta   90.00
_cell.angle_gamma   90.00
#
_symmetry.space_group_name_H-M   'P 1'
#
loop_
_entity.id
_entity.type
_entity.pdbx_description
1 polymer ?
#
loop_
_entity_poly.entity_id
_entity_poly.type
_entity_poly.pdbx_seq_one_letter_code
_entity_poly.pdbx_strand_id
1 'polypeptide(L)'
;MDVATATDQELFDAVVQLIAAYVEGLTFAMNANGAFNLSPYDAFLAANGLPRQPNSGESDQAYTTRLRTALDKLTSPVFILDDGETQTFEFHSQPFNFGEQELRGLRVFLARQPGGPRLSSGVGNCAACHAAPHFTDFKVHNTGVNQFEYDALHGDGSFAALAIPSLAARNADYNAYLPATPNHPLASERFRAVADADDASLTDLGVWNVYATPDLPGPQTRLKTFLCDVAPGTDCGSIDDDSLLTRAIASFKTPGLRDLGHSGPYMHNGAFETIEAAVRFYRDASEMARGATLRNADPRLDDIALNADDIADLTAFLKALNEDYE
;
A
#
# COMPACT_ATOMS: atom_id res chain seq x y z
N MET A 1 -15.52 33.21 -0.62
CA MET A 1 -16.77 32.50 -0.98
C MET A 1 -17.61 32.39 0.28
N ASP A 2 -18.88 32.75 0.24
CA ASP A 2 -19.79 32.52 1.37
C ASP A 2 -20.34 31.09 1.26
N VAL A 3 -19.89 30.24 2.18
CA VAL A 3 -20.23 28.80 2.21
C VAL A 3 -21.74 28.59 2.41
N ALA A 4 -22.45 29.56 3.00
CA ALA A 4 -23.88 29.45 3.29
C ALA A 4 -24.78 29.69 2.06
N THR A 5 -24.23 30.24 0.97
CA THR A 5 -25.01 30.60 -0.23
C THR A 5 -24.43 30.04 -1.53
N ALA A 6 -23.27 29.39 -1.47
CA ALA A 6 -22.61 28.80 -2.63
C ALA A 6 -23.34 27.53 -3.10
N THR A 7 -23.28 27.28 -4.40
CA THR A 7 -23.72 26.01 -4.99
C THR A 7 -22.70 24.91 -4.74
N ASP A 8 -23.12 23.63 -4.81
CA ASP A 8 -22.22 22.48 -4.64
C ASP A 8 -21.04 22.49 -5.63
N GLN A 9 -21.25 22.98 -6.86
CA GLN A 9 -20.20 23.09 -7.86
C GLN A 9 -19.17 24.18 -7.49
N GLU A 10 -19.62 25.34 -6.99
CA GLU A 10 -18.72 26.40 -6.54
C GLU A 10 -17.90 25.97 -5.33
N LEU A 11 -18.51 25.21 -4.40
CA LEU A 11 -17.83 24.60 -3.27
C LEU A 11 -16.78 23.58 -3.74
N PHE A 12 -17.16 22.70 -4.66
CA PHE A 12 -16.25 21.70 -5.25
C PHE A 12 -15.07 22.37 -5.95
N ASP A 13 -15.32 23.36 -6.82
CA ASP A 13 -14.28 24.06 -7.57
C ASP A 13 -13.33 24.83 -6.64
N ALA A 14 -13.85 25.44 -5.57
CA ALA A 14 -13.03 26.12 -4.57
C ALA A 14 -12.14 25.14 -3.79
N VAL A 15 -12.65 23.97 -3.42
CA VAL A 15 -11.86 22.91 -2.77
C VAL A 15 -10.80 22.37 -3.74
N VAL A 16 -11.16 22.14 -5.01
CA VAL A 16 -10.20 21.71 -6.03
C VAL A 16 -9.09 22.75 -6.22
N GLN A 17 -9.41 24.04 -6.28
CA GLN A 17 -8.40 25.09 -6.38
C GLN A 17 -7.50 25.16 -5.14
N LEU A 18 -8.06 24.98 -3.94
CA LEU A 18 -7.28 24.94 -2.71
C LEU A 18 -6.33 23.73 -2.67
N ILE A 19 -6.83 22.55 -3.02
CA ILE A 19 -6.02 21.32 -3.09
C ILE A 19 -4.95 21.46 -4.18
N ALA A 20 -5.30 21.98 -5.36
CA ALA A 20 -4.34 22.20 -6.44
C ALA A 20 -3.27 23.20 -6.03
N ALA A 21 -3.63 24.33 -5.42
CA ALA A 21 -2.67 25.32 -4.93
C ALA A 21 -1.78 24.76 -3.81
N TYR A 22 -2.31 23.91 -2.94
CA TYR A 22 -1.53 23.20 -1.93
C TYR A 22 -0.55 22.22 -2.59
N VAL A 23 -1.02 21.37 -3.50
CA VAL A 23 -0.19 20.36 -4.19
C VAL A 23 0.86 21.01 -5.10
N GLU A 24 0.53 22.09 -5.80
CA GLU A 24 1.47 22.88 -6.60
C GLU A 24 2.44 23.69 -5.73
N GLY A 25 2.03 24.01 -4.50
CA GLY A 25 2.83 24.72 -3.50
C GLY A 25 3.74 23.82 -2.67
N LEU A 26 3.62 22.48 -2.77
CA LEU A 26 4.53 21.54 -2.13
C LEU A 26 5.93 21.67 -2.76
N THR A 27 6.77 22.50 -2.14
CA THR A 27 8.20 22.53 -2.42
C THR A 27 8.85 21.46 -1.56
N PHE A 28 9.22 20.33 -2.16
CA PHE A 28 10.09 19.37 -1.48
C PHE A 28 11.34 20.10 -0.98
N ALA A 29 11.69 19.90 0.29
CA ALA A 29 12.86 20.53 0.87
C ALA A 29 14.08 20.27 -0.04
N MET A 30 14.93 21.27 -0.22
CA MET A 30 16.17 21.13 -0.95
C MET A 30 17.33 21.47 -0.02
N ASN A 31 18.40 20.68 -0.07
CA ASN A 31 19.62 21.03 0.64
C ASN A 31 20.21 22.35 0.10
N ALA A 32 21.22 22.89 0.79
CA ALA A 32 21.86 24.17 0.46
C ALA A 32 22.42 24.28 -0.98
N ASN A 33 22.50 23.17 -1.73
CA ASN A 33 22.96 23.12 -3.11
C ASN A 33 21.81 23.01 -4.14
N GLY A 34 20.55 23.14 -3.71
CA GLY A 34 19.38 23.02 -4.58
C GLY A 34 19.09 21.59 -5.04
N ALA A 35 19.65 20.58 -4.37
CA ALA A 35 19.27 19.18 -4.57
C ALA A 35 18.19 18.82 -3.55
N PHE A 36 17.16 18.07 -3.96
CA PHE A 36 16.13 17.55 -3.05
C PHE A 36 16.75 17.00 -1.76
N ASN A 37 16.13 17.29 -0.61
CA ASN A 37 16.52 16.78 0.69
C ASN A 37 16.11 15.32 0.72
N LEU A 38 17.06 14.51 0.26
CA LEU A 38 16.94 13.08 0.08
C LEU A 38 16.71 12.42 1.44
N SER A 39 15.78 11.46 1.51
CA SER A 39 15.67 10.60 2.69
C SER A 39 17.03 9.98 3.06
N PRO A 40 17.27 9.53 4.30
CA PRO A 40 18.49 8.82 4.64
C PRO A 40 18.80 7.64 3.69
N TYR A 41 17.75 6.96 3.19
CA TYR A 41 17.87 5.96 2.13
C TYR A 41 18.45 6.51 0.83
N ASP A 42 17.93 7.62 0.32
CA ASP A 42 18.40 8.20 -0.93
C ASP A 42 19.83 8.76 -0.81
N ALA A 43 20.18 9.31 0.36
CA ALA A 43 21.54 9.71 0.71
C ALA A 43 22.50 8.50 0.72
N PHE A 44 22.07 7.37 1.29
CA PHE A 44 22.83 6.12 1.26
C PHE A 44 23.05 5.62 -0.16
N LEU A 45 22.01 5.62 -1.00
CA LEU A 45 22.16 5.22 -2.40
C LEU A 45 23.17 6.11 -3.14
N ALA A 46 23.12 7.42 -2.92
CA ALA A 46 24.04 8.38 -3.53
C ALA A 46 25.48 8.15 -3.08
N ALA A 47 25.73 8.00 -1.77
CA ALA A 47 27.06 7.80 -1.19
C ALA A 47 27.74 6.51 -1.69
N ASN A 48 26.95 5.50 -2.08
CA ASN A 48 27.43 4.21 -2.54
C ASN A 48 27.38 4.04 -4.08
N GLY A 49 27.05 5.09 -4.84
CA GLY A 49 26.95 5.01 -6.30
C GLY A 49 25.89 4.03 -6.79
N LEU A 50 24.86 3.78 -5.97
CA LEU A 50 23.75 2.89 -6.29
C LEU A 50 22.72 3.58 -7.19
N PRO A 51 21.93 2.83 -7.96
CA PRO A 51 20.94 3.42 -8.83
C PRO A 51 19.77 4.01 -8.04
N ARG A 52 19.40 5.26 -8.34
CA ARG A 52 18.38 6.03 -7.61
C ARG A 52 17.05 6.20 -8.36
N GLN A 53 16.99 5.77 -9.63
CA GLN A 53 15.80 5.87 -10.46
C GLN A 53 15.81 4.82 -11.59
N PRO A 54 14.65 4.54 -12.20
CA PRO A 54 14.56 3.75 -13.41
C PRO A 54 15.33 4.38 -14.57
N ASN A 55 15.94 3.54 -15.42
CA ASN A 55 16.45 3.95 -16.72
C ASN A 55 15.28 4.25 -17.69
N SER A 56 15.57 4.93 -18.80
CA SER A 56 14.56 5.16 -19.84
C SER A 56 13.94 3.84 -20.33
N GLY A 57 12.62 3.72 -20.20
CA GLY A 57 11.86 2.52 -20.56
C GLY A 57 11.96 1.34 -19.59
N GLU A 58 12.69 1.49 -18.48
CA GLU A 58 12.75 0.49 -17.40
C GLU A 58 11.53 0.65 -16.49
N SER A 59 10.87 -0.45 -16.14
CA SER A 59 9.80 -0.42 -15.14
C SER A 59 10.34 -0.31 -13.72
N ASP A 60 9.53 0.19 -12.80
CA ASP A 60 9.88 0.28 -11.37
C ASP A 60 10.28 -1.08 -10.78
N GLN A 61 9.64 -2.17 -11.22
CA GLN A 61 10.01 -3.53 -10.81
C GLN A 61 11.38 -3.98 -11.35
N ALA A 62 11.70 -3.62 -12.60
CA ALA A 62 13.01 -3.89 -13.18
C ALA A 62 14.11 -3.06 -12.48
N TYR A 63 13.82 -1.78 -12.21
CA TYR A 63 14.70 -0.91 -11.42
C TYR A 63 14.95 -1.48 -10.01
N THR A 64 13.89 -1.89 -9.31
CA THR A 64 13.96 -2.53 -7.99
C THR A 64 14.86 -3.77 -8.01
N THR A 65 14.73 -4.61 -9.04
CA THR A 65 15.57 -5.81 -9.22
C THR A 65 17.04 -5.45 -9.49
N ARG A 66 17.28 -4.41 -10.30
CA ARG A 66 18.62 -3.88 -10.58
C ARG A 66 19.28 -3.29 -9.33
N LEU A 67 18.52 -2.55 -8.52
CA LEU A 67 18.96 -2.01 -7.24
C LEU A 67 19.35 -3.15 -6.28
N ARG A 68 18.51 -4.19 -6.13
CA ARG A 68 18.84 -5.37 -5.32
C ARG A 68 20.16 -6.01 -5.75
N THR A 69 20.34 -6.18 -7.06
CA THR A 69 21.57 -6.75 -7.64
C THR A 69 22.80 -5.88 -7.37
N ALA A 70 22.66 -4.55 -7.35
CA ALA A 70 23.75 -3.64 -7.02
C ALA A 70 24.10 -3.72 -5.52
N LEU A 71 23.10 -3.81 -4.64
CA LEU A 71 23.29 -3.97 -3.19
C LEU A 71 23.98 -5.29 -2.81
N ASP A 72 23.74 -6.36 -3.55
CA ASP A 72 24.42 -7.65 -3.35
C ASP A 72 25.92 -7.59 -3.67
N LYS A 73 26.33 -6.64 -4.52
CA LYS A 73 27.73 -6.43 -4.89
C LYS A 73 28.44 -5.42 -3.99
N LEU A 74 27.72 -4.75 -3.10
CA LEU A 74 28.26 -3.73 -2.21
C LEU A 74 28.98 -4.39 -1.02
N THR A 75 30.31 -4.35 -1.03
CA THR A 75 31.16 -4.99 -0.01
C THR A 75 31.65 -4.03 1.08
N SER A 76 31.66 -2.72 0.83
CA SER A 76 32.11 -1.70 1.78
C SER A 76 31.14 -0.52 1.76
N PRO A 77 29.97 -0.66 2.41
CA PRO A 77 28.95 0.38 2.43
C PRO A 77 29.45 1.63 3.17
N VAL A 78 29.19 2.79 2.57
CA VAL A 78 29.30 4.10 3.22
C VAL A 78 27.96 4.40 3.86
N PHE A 79 27.91 4.38 5.19
CA PHE A 79 26.69 4.66 5.95
C PHE A 79 26.45 6.16 6.12
N ILE A 80 25.19 6.52 6.27
CA ILE A 80 24.71 7.87 6.58
C ILE A 80 24.38 7.87 8.05
N LEU A 81 25.09 8.67 8.83
CA LEU A 81 24.92 8.75 10.28
C LEU A 81 24.82 10.22 10.66
N ASP A 82 23.79 10.51 11.44
CA ASP A 82 23.53 11.79 12.06
C ASP A 82 24.76 12.22 12.87
N ASP A 83 25.37 13.30 12.39
CA ASP A 83 26.54 13.94 12.97
C ASP A 83 26.16 15.16 13.84
N GLY A 84 24.86 15.47 13.94
CA GLY A 84 24.33 16.65 14.61
C GLY A 84 24.58 17.96 13.88
N GLU A 85 25.11 17.94 12.64
CA GLU A 85 25.51 19.15 11.91
C GLU A 85 25.01 19.21 10.46
N THR A 86 25.22 18.15 9.67
CA THR A 86 24.96 18.14 8.21
C THR A 86 23.98 17.06 7.76
N GLN A 87 23.73 16.07 8.61
CA GLN A 87 22.81 14.96 8.38
C GLN A 87 21.79 14.95 9.51
N THR A 88 20.87 15.92 9.50
CA THR A 88 19.81 16.04 10.50
C THR A 88 18.49 16.37 9.80
N PHE A 89 17.38 15.84 10.31
CA PHE A 89 16.07 16.35 9.93
C PHE A 89 15.81 17.70 10.59
N GLU A 90 15.19 18.63 9.86
CA GLU A 90 14.75 19.90 10.43
C GLU A 90 13.44 19.74 11.21
N PHE A 91 12.50 18.95 10.67
CA PHE A 91 11.14 18.85 11.20
C PHE A 91 10.83 17.53 11.90
N HIS A 92 11.81 16.63 12.02
CA HIS A 92 11.63 15.33 12.68
C HIS A 92 12.52 15.19 13.90
N SER A 93 12.01 14.47 14.90
CA SER A 93 12.78 14.10 16.10
C SER A 93 13.56 12.80 15.94
N GLN A 94 13.35 12.07 14.84
CA GLN A 94 14.12 10.87 14.54
C GLN A 94 15.52 11.24 14.01
N PRO A 95 16.55 10.41 14.25
CA PRO A 95 17.86 10.62 13.64
C PRO A 95 17.82 10.48 12.11
N PHE A 96 18.62 11.28 11.40
CA PHE A 96 18.82 11.12 9.95
C PHE A 96 19.86 10.02 9.68
N ASN A 97 19.43 8.76 9.81
CA ASN A 97 20.33 7.60 9.77
C ASN A 97 19.95 6.60 8.67
N PHE A 98 20.99 6.09 8.00
CA PHE A 98 20.96 4.85 7.25
C PHE A 98 22.25 4.07 7.54
N GLY A 99 22.19 3.23 8.56
CA GLY A 99 23.27 2.40 9.06
C GLY A 99 23.12 0.92 8.67
N GLU A 100 23.77 0.06 9.46
CA GLU A 100 23.74 -1.40 9.23
C GLU A 100 22.33 -1.98 9.37
N GLN A 101 21.53 -1.46 10.31
CA GLN A 101 20.19 -1.95 10.58
C GLN A 101 19.24 -1.67 9.40
N GLU A 102 19.26 -0.43 8.92
CA GLU A 102 18.47 0.00 7.75
C GLU A 102 18.90 -0.75 6.50
N LEU A 103 20.20 -1.03 6.33
CA LEU A 103 20.70 -1.84 5.21
C LEU A 103 20.20 -3.30 5.28
N ARG A 104 20.16 -3.91 6.46
CA ARG A 104 19.56 -5.25 6.63
C ARG A 104 18.07 -5.21 6.30
N GLY A 105 17.35 -4.18 6.77
CA GLY A 105 15.93 -3.97 6.47
C GLY A 105 15.67 -3.83 4.97
N LEU A 106 16.45 -3.00 4.27
CA LEU A 106 16.37 -2.84 2.81
C LEU A 106 16.60 -4.17 2.08
N ARG A 107 17.55 -5.00 2.55
CA ARG A 107 17.80 -6.32 1.96
C ARG A 107 16.62 -7.26 2.15
N VAL A 108 16.02 -7.32 3.35
CA VAL A 108 14.80 -8.11 3.61
C VAL A 108 13.63 -7.60 2.77
N PHE A 109 13.45 -6.28 2.67
CA PHE A 109 12.40 -5.64 1.90
C PHE A 109 12.44 -6.02 0.41
N LEU A 110 13.65 -6.01 -0.16
CA LEU A 110 13.91 -6.35 -1.56
C LEU A 110 14.06 -7.85 -1.81
N ALA A 111 14.19 -8.68 -0.76
CA ALA A 111 14.30 -10.12 -0.89
C ALA A 111 12.98 -10.70 -1.38
N ARG A 112 13.05 -11.49 -2.44
CA ARG A 112 11.92 -12.19 -3.06
C ARG A 112 12.30 -13.65 -3.26
N GLN A 113 11.32 -14.54 -3.20
CA GLN A 113 11.57 -15.97 -3.34
C GLN A 113 10.54 -16.69 -4.23
N PRO A 114 10.34 -16.24 -5.48
CA PRO A 114 9.33 -16.84 -6.35
C PRO A 114 9.67 -18.30 -6.65
N GLY A 115 8.81 -19.22 -6.22
CA GLY A 115 8.91 -20.66 -6.55
C GLY A 115 10.09 -21.43 -5.94
N GLY A 116 10.82 -20.84 -4.98
CA GLY A 116 11.92 -21.50 -4.25
C GLY A 116 11.47 -22.23 -2.97
N PRO A 117 12.35 -23.02 -2.31
CA PRO A 117 12.03 -23.70 -1.05
C PRO A 117 11.82 -22.68 0.07
N ARG A 118 10.62 -22.62 0.65
CA ARG A 118 10.21 -21.62 1.66
C ARG A 118 11.27 -21.48 2.77
N LEU A 119 11.85 -20.29 2.90
CA LEU A 119 12.76 -19.95 4.00
C LEU A 119 11.97 -19.66 5.27
N SER A 120 12.64 -19.75 6.43
CA SER A 120 12.03 -19.46 7.73
C SER A 120 12.10 -17.98 8.11
N SER A 121 12.97 -17.19 7.47
CA SER A 121 13.16 -15.75 7.75
C SER A 121 13.96 -15.06 6.63
N GLY A 122 14.06 -13.73 6.69
CA GLY A 122 14.88 -12.92 5.79
C GLY A 122 14.28 -12.62 4.42
N VAL A 123 13.00 -12.93 4.19
CA VAL A 123 12.31 -12.68 2.92
C VAL A 123 11.05 -11.85 3.18
N GLY A 124 11.12 -10.55 2.93
CA GLY A 124 9.96 -9.68 3.08
C GLY A 124 8.98 -9.75 1.92
N ASN A 125 9.44 -10.07 0.72
CA ASN A 125 8.69 -9.97 -0.54
C ASN A 125 7.97 -8.61 -0.75
N CYS A 126 8.32 -7.58 0.04
CA CYS A 126 7.60 -6.31 0.13
C CYS A 126 7.62 -5.59 -1.22
N ALA A 127 8.77 -5.63 -1.90
CA ALA A 127 8.97 -4.99 -3.18
C ALA A 127 8.13 -5.59 -4.33
N ALA A 128 7.46 -6.73 -4.12
CA ALA A 128 6.53 -7.29 -5.09
C ALA A 128 5.26 -6.43 -5.26
N CYS A 129 4.89 -5.64 -4.23
CA CYS A 129 3.84 -4.63 -4.29
C CYS A 129 4.43 -3.21 -4.17
N HIS A 130 5.49 -3.04 -3.38
CA HIS A 130 6.10 -1.76 -3.07
C HIS A 130 7.41 -1.54 -3.83
N ALA A 131 7.34 -1.47 -5.16
CA ALA A 131 8.50 -1.27 -6.02
C ALA A 131 9.09 0.16 -5.85
N ALA A 132 10.41 0.26 -5.78
CA ALA A 132 11.13 1.54 -5.79
C ALA A 132 10.96 2.23 -7.17
N PRO A 133 11.07 3.58 -7.27
CA PRO A 133 11.52 4.51 -6.23
C PRO A 133 10.42 5.03 -5.31
N HIS A 134 9.15 4.86 -5.65
CA HIS A 134 8.01 5.36 -4.85
C HIS A 134 7.48 4.35 -3.82
N PHE A 135 8.01 3.12 -3.85
CA PHE A 135 7.61 2.02 -2.98
C PHE A 135 6.11 1.72 -3.10
N THR A 136 5.61 1.65 -4.34
CA THR A 136 4.24 1.27 -4.68
C THR A 136 4.19 0.86 -6.14
N ASP A 137 3.29 -0.06 -6.47
CA ASP A 137 2.94 -0.40 -7.85
C ASP A 137 1.65 0.28 -8.33
N PHE A 138 1.01 1.05 -7.44
CA PHE A 138 -0.29 1.71 -7.64
C PHE A 138 -1.45 0.76 -8.02
N LYS A 139 -1.28 -0.55 -7.81
CA LYS A 139 -2.30 -1.57 -8.06
C LYS A 139 -3.13 -1.80 -6.80
N VAL A 140 -4.01 -2.80 -6.85
CA VAL A 140 -4.94 -3.13 -5.77
C VAL A 140 -4.72 -4.55 -5.27
N HIS A 141 -4.60 -4.72 -3.96
CA HIS A 141 -4.27 -6.00 -3.33
C HIS A 141 -5.09 -6.21 -2.06
N ASN A 142 -5.40 -7.47 -1.78
CA ASN A 142 -5.99 -7.87 -0.51
C ASN A 142 -4.89 -8.43 0.40
N THR A 143 -4.52 -7.63 1.39
CA THR A 143 -3.50 -7.98 2.40
C THR A 143 -4.06 -8.74 3.58
N GLY A 144 -5.39 -8.87 3.70
CA GLY A 144 -6.09 -9.48 4.82
C GLY A 144 -6.47 -8.53 5.96
N VAL A 145 -6.17 -7.22 5.87
CA VAL A 145 -6.43 -6.26 6.95
C VAL A 145 -7.93 -6.17 7.27
N ASN A 146 -8.82 -6.15 6.27
CA ASN A 146 -10.27 -6.14 6.52
C ASN A 146 -10.74 -7.41 7.20
N GLN A 147 -10.21 -8.56 6.80
CA GLN A 147 -10.54 -9.81 7.46
C GLN A 147 -10.09 -9.78 8.93
N PHE A 148 -8.89 -9.26 9.20
CA PHE A 148 -8.40 -9.12 10.57
C PHE A 148 -9.30 -8.21 11.43
N GLU A 149 -9.71 -7.04 10.91
CA GLU A 149 -10.63 -6.14 11.60
C GLU A 149 -12.00 -6.79 11.83
N TYR A 150 -12.57 -7.41 10.79
CA TYR A 150 -13.89 -8.00 10.87
C TYR A 150 -13.93 -9.22 11.80
N ASP A 151 -12.94 -10.12 11.69
CA ASP A 151 -12.82 -11.30 12.55
C ASP A 151 -12.58 -10.91 14.02
N ALA A 152 -11.88 -9.80 14.30
CA ALA A 152 -11.69 -9.31 15.67
C ALA A 152 -13.01 -8.91 16.35
N LEU A 153 -14.02 -8.48 15.57
CA LEU A 153 -15.35 -8.09 16.08
C LEU A 153 -16.33 -9.26 16.11
N HIS A 154 -16.27 -10.15 15.12
CA HIS A 154 -17.30 -11.18 14.88
C HIS A 154 -16.83 -12.62 15.11
N GLY A 155 -15.56 -12.81 15.43
CA GLY A 155 -14.92 -14.10 15.62
C GLY A 155 -14.16 -14.61 14.38
N ASP A 156 -13.16 -15.46 14.63
CA ASP A 156 -12.26 -16.01 13.61
C ASP A 156 -13.01 -16.66 12.43
N GLY A 157 -12.65 -16.29 11.20
CA GLY A 157 -13.21 -16.84 9.97
C GLY A 157 -14.59 -16.31 9.58
N SER A 158 -15.14 -15.36 10.34
CA SER A 158 -16.44 -14.74 10.04
C SER A 158 -16.41 -13.96 8.72
N PHE A 159 -15.32 -13.24 8.40
CA PHE A 159 -15.17 -12.56 7.12
C PHE A 159 -15.08 -13.54 5.95
N ALA A 160 -14.40 -14.67 6.16
CA ALA A 160 -14.31 -15.74 5.17
C ALA A 160 -15.70 -16.33 4.86
N ALA A 161 -16.57 -16.42 5.87
CA ALA A 161 -17.95 -16.90 5.76
C ALA A 161 -18.96 -15.83 5.27
N LEU A 162 -18.56 -14.55 5.19
CA LEU A 162 -19.45 -13.44 4.86
C LEU A 162 -20.12 -13.65 3.48
N ALA A 163 -21.45 -13.56 3.45
CA ALA A 163 -22.22 -13.67 2.21
C ALA A 163 -22.06 -12.38 1.37
N ILE A 164 -21.34 -12.48 0.26
CA ILE A 164 -21.12 -11.40 -0.71
C ILE A 164 -21.82 -11.80 -2.02
N PRO A 165 -22.72 -10.97 -2.58
CA PRO A 165 -23.51 -11.35 -3.74
C PRO A 165 -22.66 -11.47 -5.02
N SER A 166 -23.11 -12.29 -5.96
CA SER A 166 -22.56 -12.31 -7.32
C SER A 166 -22.85 -11.00 -8.05
N LEU A 167 -22.16 -10.76 -9.16
CA LEU A 167 -22.37 -9.56 -9.98
C LEU A 167 -23.84 -9.41 -10.42
N ALA A 168 -24.47 -10.53 -10.80
CA ALA A 168 -25.88 -10.54 -11.20
C ALA A 168 -26.82 -10.19 -10.04
N ALA A 169 -26.62 -10.79 -8.87
CA ALA A 169 -27.43 -10.52 -7.68
C ALA A 169 -27.24 -9.08 -7.18
N ARG A 170 -26.00 -8.58 -7.20
CA ARG A 170 -25.64 -7.20 -6.85
C ARG A 170 -26.35 -6.20 -7.75
N ASN A 171 -26.29 -6.40 -9.07
CA ASN A 171 -26.87 -5.47 -10.04
C ASN A 171 -28.41 -5.53 -10.08
N ALA A 172 -29.00 -6.66 -9.69
CA ALA A 172 -30.46 -6.79 -9.57
C ALA A 172 -31.03 -5.97 -8.39
N ASP A 173 -30.21 -5.66 -7.38
CA ASP A 173 -30.60 -4.88 -6.21
C ASP A 173 -29.49 -3.90 -5.81
N TYR A 174 -29.34 -2.84 -6.60
CA TYR A 174 -28.31 -1.83 -6.39
C TYR A 174 -28.35 -1.26 -4.97
N ASN A 175 -29.54 -0.86 -4.51
CA ASN A 175 -29.70 -0.18 -3.22
C ASN A 175 -29.35 -1.09 -2.03
N ALA A 176 -29.47 -2.41 -2.17
CA ALA A 176 -29.07 -3.31 -1.09
C ALA A 176 -27.56 -3.41 -0.90
N TYR A 177 -26.76 -3.23 -1.97
CA TYR A 177 -25.37 -3.69 -1.96
C TYR A 177 -24.32 -2.65 -2.37
N LEU A 178 -24.65 -1.73 -3.26
CA LEU A 178 -23.68 -0.77 -3.78
C LEU A 178 -23.73 0.55 -3.00
N PRO A 179 -22.66 1.36 -3.08
CA PRO A 179 -22.66 2.70 -2.50
C PRO A 179 -23.70 3.62 -3.14
N ALA A 180 -24.15 4.62 -2.39
CA ALA A 180 -25.06 5.64 -2.88
C ALA A 180 -24.37 6.53 -3.93
N THR A 181 -25.15 6.88 -4.94
CA THR A 181 -24.77 7.78 -6.04
C THR A 181 -25.92 8.75 -6.32
N PRO A 182 -25.72 9.78 -7.16
CA PRO A 182 -26.84 10.62 -7.60
C PRO A 182 -27.99 9.83 -8.27
N ASN A 183 -27.70 8.69 -8.90
CA ASN A 183 -28.72 7.82 -9.52
C ASN A 183 -29.40 6.88 -8.50
N HIS A 184 -28.70 6.54 -7.43
CA HIS A 184 -29.14 5.61 -6.39
C HIS A 184 -28.92 6.19 -4.98
N PRO A 185 -29.66 7.25 -4.60
CA PRO A 185 -29.39 7.98 -3.36
C PRO A 185 -29.79 7.24 -2.08
N LEU A 186 -30.51 6.11 -2.20
CA LEU A 186 -31.02 5.32 -1.07
C LEU A 186 -30.24 4.00 -0.86
N ALA A 187 -29.07 3.86 -1.48
CA ALA A 187 -28.28 2.65 -1.34
C ALA A 187 -27.69 2.51 0.07
N SER A 188 -27.57 1.27 0.55
CA SER A 188 -27.33 0.95 1.97
C SER A 188 -25.94 1.33 2.48
N GLU A 189 -24.96 1.49 1.59
CA GLU A 189 -23.54 1.73 1.93
C GLU A 189 -22.89 0.64 2.79
N ARG A 190 -23.57 -0.48 3.03
CA ARG A 190 -23.14 -1.49 4.03
C ARG A 190 -21.74 -2.06 3.75
N PHE A 191 -21.39 -2.15 2.46
CA PHE A 191 -20.10 -2.67 2.03
C PHE A 191 -19.01 -1.58 1.85
N ARG A 192 -19.34 -0.31 2.16
CA ARG A 192 -18.42 0.84 2.22
C ARG A 192 -18.39 1.44 3.64
N ALA A 193 -18.75 0.63 4.64
CA ALA A 193 -18.81 1.04 6.05
C ALA A 193 -17.65 0.42 6.84
N VAL A 194 -17.29 1.04 7.97
CA VAL A 194 -16.40 0.41 8.95
C VAL A 194 -17.11 -0.81 9.53
N ALA A 195 -16.35 -1.88 9.83
CA ALA A 195 -16.92 -3.05 10.50
C ALA A 195 -17.46 -2.66 11.88
N ASP A 196 -18.63 -3.17 12.24
CA ASP A 196 -19.34 -2.81 13.47
C ASP A 196 -19.63 -4.07 14.30
N ALA A 197 -19.41 -4.01 15.61
CA ALA A 197 -19.56 -5.18 16.48
C ALA A 197 -21.03 -5.65 16.65
N ASP A 198 -21.98 -4.73 16.50
CA ASP A 198 -23.41 -4.99 16.69
C ASP A 198 -24.13 -5.23 15.34
N ASP A 199 -23.49 -4.89 14.21
CA ASP A 199 -24.03 -5.09 12.85
C ASP A 199 -23.02 -5.77 11.91
N ALA A 200 -23.10 -7.10 11.87
CA ALA A 200 -22.31 -7.95 10.99
C ALA A 200 -22.55 -7.73 9.48
N SER A 201 -23.55 -6.93 9.10
CA SER A 201 -23.76 -6.58 7.68
C SER A 201 -22.82 -5.48 7.18
N LEU A 202 -22.12 -4.78 8.08
CA LEU A 202 -21.22 -3.67 7.78
C LEU A 202 -19.77 -4.14 7.68
N THR A 203 -19.10 -3.78 6.58
CA THR A 203 -17.66 -3.95 6.39
C THR A 203 -17.23 -3.21 5.13
N ASP A 204 -15.96 -2.79 5.00
CA ASP A 204 -15.47 -2.27 3.73
C ASP A 204 -15.00 -3.43 2.84
N LEU A 205 -15.51 -3.52 1.62
CA LEU A 205 -15.05 -4.48 0.60
C LEU A 205 -14.10 -3.86 -0.44
N GLY A 206 -13.73 -2.59 -0.29
CA GLY A 206 -12.74 -1.91 -1.11
C GLY A 206 -13.16 -1.80 -2.58
N VAL A 207 -12.29 -2.28 -3.47
CA VAL A 207 -12.50 -2.22 -4.93
C VAL A 207 -13.78 -2.94 -5.37
N TRP A 208 -14.29 -3.91 -4.60
CA TRP A 208 -15.56 -4.58 -4.88
C TRP A 208 -16.73 -3.59 -5.06
N ASN A 209 -16.73 -2.49 -4.30
CA ASN A 209 -17.76 -1.44 -4.36
C ASN A 209 -17.75 -0.64 -5.67
N VAL A 210 -16.62 -0.67 -6.39
CA VAL A 210 -16.37 0.16 -7.57
C VAL A 210 -16.34 -0.68 -8.84
N TYR A 211 -15.81 -1.90 -8.78
CA TYR A 211 -15.65 -2.75 -9.96
C TYR A 211 -16.99 -3.21 -10.53
N ALA A 212 -17.12 -3.11 -11.86
CA ALA A 212 -18.32 -3.42 -12.63
C ALA A 212 -19.59 -2.69 -12.15
N THR A 213 -19.44 -1.50 -11.54
CA THR A 213 -20.55 -0.67 -11.07
C THR A 213 -21.10 0.20 -12.21
N PRO A 214 -22.40 0.11 -12.56
CA PRO A 214 -22.98 0.86 -13.68
C PRO A 214 -22.86 2.38 -13.58
N ASP A 215 -22.90 2.92 -12.37
CA ASP A 215 -22.82 4.37 -12.12
C ASP A 215 -21.39 4.92 -12.15
N LEU A 216 -20.37 4.07 -12.21
CA LEU A 216 -18.95 4.47 -12.22
C LEU A 216 -18.22 3.89 -13.45
N PRO A 217 -18.57 4.29 -14.68
CA PRO A 217 -18.00 3.67 -15.89
C PRO A 217 -16.51 4.00 -16.11
N GLY A 218 -16.00 5.11 -15.56
CA GLY A 218 -14.65 5.62 -15.81
C GLY A 218 -13.50 4.67 -15.44
N PRO A 219 -13.42 4.14 -14.20
CA PRO A 219 -12.26 3.36 -13.75
C PRO A 219 -12.21 1.90 -14.25
N GLN A 220 -13.28 1.40 -14.91
CA GLN A 220 -13.49 -0.04 -15.11
C GLN A 220 -12.39 -0.75 -15.88
N THR A 221 -11.89 -0.15 -16.96
CA THR A 221 -10.80 -0.73 -17.76
C THR A 221 -9.52 -0.92 -16.93
N ARG A 222 -9.16 0.09 -16.11
CA ARG A 222 -7.95 0.00 -15.27
C ARG A 222 -8.12 -1.00 -14.13
N LEU A 223 -9.28 -1.01 -13.48
CA LEU A 223 -9.58 -1.99 -12.42
C LEU A 223 -9.52 -3.42 -12.95
N LYS A 224 -10.06 -3.67 -14.15
CA LYS A 224 -9.96 -4.98 -14.81
C LYS A 224 -8.51 -5.41 -15.01
N THR A 225 -7.63 -4.50 -15.45
CA THR A 225 -6.19 -4.78 -15.55
C THR A 225 -5.57 -5.12 -14.20
N PHE A 226 -5.86 -4.37 -13.15
CA PHE A 226 -5.27 -4.61 -11.82
C PHE A 226 -5.74 -5.92 -11.19
N LEU A 227 -7.04 -6.23 -11.26
CA LEU A 227 -7.61 -7.47 -10.71
C LEU A 227 -7.17 -8.73 -11.45
N CYS A 228 -6.75 -8.57 -12.71
CA CYS A 228 -6.19 -9.65 -13.51
C CYS A 228 -4.73 -9.95 -13.17
N ASP A 229 -3.94 -8.94 -12.79
CA ASP A 229 -2.48 -8.99 -12.64
C ASP A 229 -2.02 -9.66 -11.33
N VAL A 230 -2.51 -10.88 -11.09
CA VAL A 230 -2.16 -11.73 -9.93
C VAL A 230 -1.02 -12.70 -10.25
N ALA A 231 -0.74 -12.93 -11.54
CA ALA A 231 0.36 -13.79 -11.99
C ALA A 231 0.88 -13.36 -13.37
N PRO A 232 2.20 -13.45 -13.62
CA PRO A 232 2.77 -13.17 -14.94
C PRO A 232 2.14 -14.03 -16.04
N GLY A 233 1.76 -13.40 -17.16
CA GLY A 233 1.21 -14.09 -18.32
C GLY A 233 -0.27 -14.47 -18.23
N THR A 234 -1.00 -13.97 -17.21
CA THR A 234 -2.45 -14.15 -17.10
C THR A 234 -3.16 -13.49 -18.29
N ASP A 235 -3.96 -14.25 -19.03
CA ASP A 235 -4.83 -13.71 -20.09
C ASP A 235 -6.10 -13.09 -19.50
N CYS A 236 -6.09 -11.77 -19.33
CA CYS A 236 -7.22 -11.02 -18.79
C CYS A 236 -8.49 -11.10 -19.64
N GLY A 237 -8.38 -11.42 -20.93
CA GLY A 237 -9.53 -11.55 -21.82
C GLY A 237 -10.37 -12.79 -21.52
N SER A 238 -9.78 -13.77 -20.85
CA SER A 238 -10.43 -15.05 -20.50
C SER A 238 -11.14 -15.06 -19.15
N ILE A 239 -10.92 -14.04 -18.30
CA ILE A 239 -11.50 -13.97 -16.95
C ILE A 239 -12.82 -13.19 -17.01
N ASP A 240 -13.90 -13.83 -16.59
CA ASP A 240 -15.21 -13.20 -16.49
C ASP A 240 -15.27 -12.17 -15.35
N ASP A 241 -16.26 -11.28 -15.42
CA ASP A 241 -16.37 -10.18 -14.45
C ASP A 241 -16.80 -10.64 -13.05
N ASP A 242 -17.41 -11.82 -12.88
CA ASP A 242 -17.78 -12.35 -11.56
C ASP A 242 -16.54 -12.90 -10.83
N SER A 243 -15.66 -13.56 -11.57
CA SER A 243 -14.33 -13.98 -11.11
C SER A 243 -13.47 -12.78 -10.72
N LEU A 244 -13.47 -11.69 -11.52
CA LEU A 244 -12.75 -10.46 -11.18
C LEU A 244 -13.39 -9.73 -10.00
N LEU A 245 -14.73 -9.72 -9.90
CA LEU A 245 -15.44 -9.16 -8.76
C LEU A 245 -15.07 -9.90 -7.46
N THR A 246 -14.93 -11.23 -7.52
CA THR A 246 -14.46 -12.02 -6.36
C THR A 246 -13.05 -11.58 -5.91
N ARG A 247 -12.14 -11.30 -6.85
CA ARG A 247 -10.79 -10.79 -6.52
C ARG A 247 -10.81 -9.36 -5.96
N ALA A 248 -11.83 -8.58 -6.29
CA ALA A 248 -11.97 -7.20 -5.81
C ALA A 248 -12.34 -7.10 -4.33
N ILE A 249 -12.84 -8.19 -3.73
CA ILE A 249 -13.21 -8.27 -2.31
C ILE A 249 -12.00 -7.92 -1.44
N ALA A 250 -12.15 -6.89 -0.60
CA ALA A 250 -11.13 -6.38 0.31
C ALA A 250 -9.79 -6.03 -0.36
N SER A 251 -9.81 -5.72 -1.66
CA SER A 251 -8.65 -5.21 -2.36
C SER A 251 -8.59 -3.68 -2.25
N PHE A 252 -7.42 -3.15 -1.88
CA PHE A 252 -7.16 -1.72 -1.73
C PHE A 252 -5.91 -1.30 -2.47
N LYS A 253 -5.83 -0.03 -2.86
CA LYS A 253 -4.66 0.52 -3.56
C LYS A 253 -3.42 0.40 -2.68
N THR A 254 -2.31 -0.10 -3.23
CA THR A 254 -1.00 -0.08 -2.58
C THR A 254 -0.56 1.38 -2.33
N PRO A 255 -0.40 1.84 -1.07
CA PRO A 255 0.11 3.17 -0.79
C PRO A 255 1.62 3.26 -1.09
N GLY A 256 2.11 4.47 -1.35
CA GLY A 256 3.56 4.74 -1.32
C GLY A 256 4.08 4.62 0.12
N LEU A 257 5.34 4.23 0.28
CA LEU A 257 5.97 4.06 1.61
C LEU A 257 7.01 5.13 1.95
N ARG A 258 7.12 6.18 1.13
CA ARG A 258 7.86 7.39 1.54
C ARG A 258 7.04 8.11 2.60
N ASP A 259 7.73 8.65 3.60
CA ASP A 259 7.14 9.51 4.64
C ASP A 259 6.08 8.86 5.54
N LEU A 260 6.31 7.60 5.88
CA LEU A 260 5.44 6.87 6.81
C LEU A 260 5.49 7.42 8.24
N GLY A 261 6.54 8.15 8.62
CA GLY A 261 6.71 8.66 9.99
C GLY A 261 5.58 9.55 10.50
N HIS A 262 4.85 10.21 9.59
CA HIS A 262 3.79 11.19 9.93
C HIS A 262 2.39 10.79 9.48
N SER A 263 2.23 9.59 8.92
CA SER A 263 0.95 9.13 8.35
C SER A 263 0.27 8.04 9.17
N GLY A 264 0.70 7.85 10.42
CA GLY A 264 -0.02 7.01 11.37
C GLY A 264 -1.40 7.60 11.73
N PRO A 265 -2.37 6.75 12.10
CA PRO A 265 -2.31 5.29 12.12
C PRO A 265 -2.35 4.67 10.70
N TYR A 266 -1.84 3.45 10.55
CA TYR A 266 -1.56 2.80 9.28
C TYR A 266 -2.67 1.89 8.78
N MET A 267 -2.63 1.58 7.47
CA MET A 267 -3.65 0.87 6.67
C MET A 267 -4.89 1.73 6.37
N HIS A 268 -5.76 1.26 5.48
CA HIS A 268 -6.94 2.01 5.05
C HIS A 268 -7.97 2.24 6.18
N ASN A 269 -7.93 1.43 7.23
CA ASN A 269 -8.80 1.51 8.40
C ASN A 269 -8.08 2.01 9.67
N GLY A 270 -6.80 2.39 9.58
CA GLY A 270 -6.05 2.86 10.74
C GLY A 270 -5.79 1.78 11.81
N ALA A 271 -5.83 0.49 11.46
CA ALA A 271 -5.74 -0.61 12.44
C ALA A 271 -4.41 -0.67 13.24
N PHE A 272 -3.36 0.02 12.79
CA PHE A 272 -2.04 -0.07 13.43
C PHE A 272 -1.48 1.30 13.78
N GLU A 273 -1.17 1.51 15.06
CA GLU A 273 -0.56 2.75 15.58
C GLU A 273 0.92 2.92 15.19
N THR A 274 1.61 1.82 14.83
CA THR A 274 3.05 1.83 14.58
C THR A 274 3.40 1.06 13.32
N ILE A 275 4.47 1.49 12.63
CA ILE A 275 5.05 0.77 11.48
C ILE A 275 5.38 -0.67 11.87
N GLU A 276 5.92 -0.87 13.07
CA GLU A 276 6.31 -2.19 13.57
C GLU A 276 5.10 -3.13 13.73
N ALA A 277 3.95 -2.61 14.18
CA ALA A 277 2.70 -3.36 14.24
C ALA A 277 2.18 -3.73 12.84
N ALA A 278 2.27 -2.80 11.88
CA ALA A 278 1.93 -3.05 10.48
C ALA A 278 2.83 -4.13 9.84
N VAL A 279 4.14 -4.10 10.11
CA VAL A 279 5.08 -5.13 9.62
C VAL A 279 4.83 -6.49 10.28
N ARG A 280 4.55 -6.51 11.59
CA ARG A 280 4.12 -7.74 12.29
C ARG A 280 2.87 -8.35 11.67
N PHE A 281 1.88 -7.52 11.33
CA PHE A 281 0.67 -8.00 10.66
C PHE A 281 0.99 -8.74 9.36
N TYR A 282 1.93 -8.28 8.53
CA TYR A 282 2.28 -8.99 7.30
C TYR A 282 2.89 -10.37 7.53
N ARG A 283 3.60 -10.59 8.65
CA ARG A 283 4.04 -11.94 9.04
C ARG A 283 2.83 -12.84 9.32
N ASP A 284 1.88 -12.35 10.11
CA ASP A 284 0.70 -13.13 10.52
C ASP A 284 -0.24 -13.38 9.32
N ALA A 285 -0.47 -12.36 8.49
CA ALA A 285 -1.24 -12.48 7.25
C ALA A 285 -0.62 -13.49 6.29
N SER A 286 0.72 -13.57 6.23
CA SER A 286 1.42 -14.57 5.44
C SER A 286 1.19 -15.99 5.94
N GLU A 287 1.15 -16.21 7.25
CA GLU A 287 0.79 -17.50 7.84
C GLU A 287 -0.66 -17.88 7.52
N MET A 288 -1.57 -16.92 7.63
CA MET A 288 -2.98 -17.15 7.31
C MET A 288 -3.21 -17.43 5.82
N ALA A 289 -2.50 -16.74 4.92
CA ALA A 289 -2.51 -16.97 3.47
C ALA A 289 -2.05 -18.40 3.15
N ARG A 290 -0.90 -18.83 3.72
CA ARG A 290 -0.41 -20.22 3.60
C ARG A 290 -1.37 -21.26 4.16
N GLY A 291 -2.06 -20.92 5.23
CA GLY A 291 -3.10 -21.75 5.85
C GLY A 291 -4.42 -21.77 5.08
N ALA A 292 -4.55 -21.02 3.98
CA ALA A 292 -5.80 -20.80 3.25
C ALA A 292 -6.95 -20.29 4.14
N THR A 293 -6.62 -19.48 5.14
CA THR A 293 -7.58 -18.89 6.08
C THR A 293 -7.90 -17.42 5.77
N LEU A 294 -7.07 -16.74 4.96
CA LEU A 294 -7.42 -15.44 4.38
C LEU A 294 -8.25 -15.62 3.09
N ARG A 295 -9.44 -15.02 3.07
CA ARG A 295 -10.30 -14.99 1.89
C ARG A 295 -9.67 -14.13 0.80
N ASN A 296 -9.46 -14.72 -0.38
CA ASN A 296 -8.95 -14.01 -1.57
C ASN A 296 -7.62 -13.27 -1.31
N ALA A 297 -6.74 -13.85 -0.50
CA ALA A 297 -5.42 -13.29 -0.22
C ALA A 297 -4.62 -13.02 -1.50
N ASP A 298 -3.83 -11.96 -1.50
CA ASP A 298 -2.86 -11.76 -2.56
C ASP A 298 -1.81 -12.89 -2.56
N PRO A 299 -1.55 -13.58 -3.70
CA PRO A 299 -0.63 -14.70 -3.75
C PRO A 299 0.81 -14.35 -3.31
N ARG A 300 1.22 -13.08 -3.40
CA ARG A 300 2.55 -12.64 -2.98
C ARG A 300 2.73 -12.69 -1.45
N LEU A 301 1.65 -12.75 -0.66
CA LEU A 301 1.75 -12.89 0.79
C LEU A 301 2.36 -14.24 1.19
N ASP A 302 2.16 -15.29 0.40
CA ASP A 302 2.64 -16.64 0.71
C ASP A 302 4.18 -16.74 0.85
N ASP A 303 4.88 -15.83 0.16
CA ASP A 303 6.34 -15.79 0.05
C ASP A 303 7.01 -14.92 1.13
N ILE A 304 6.23 -14.35 2.06
CA ILE A 304 6.76 -13.57 3.18
C ILE A 304 7.22 -14.53 4.30
N ALA A 305 8.48 -14.40 4.71
CA ALA A 305 9.07 -15.13 5.83
C ALA A 305 9.89 -14.14 6.67
N LEU A 306 9.33 -13.75 7.82
CA LEU A 306 9.89 -12.73 8.71
C LEU A 306 10.00 -13.28 10.14
N ASN A 307 11.17 -13.09 10.76
CA ASN A 307 11.35 -13.27 12.20
C ASN A 307 11.30 -11.92 12.94
N ALA A 308 11.54 -11.93 14.25
CA ALA A 308 11.53 -10.71 15.07
C ALA A 308 12.61 -9.69 14.68
N ASP A 309 13.81 -10.16 14.31
CA ASP A 309 14.91 -9.30 13.88
C ASP A 309 14.59 -8.66 12.52
N ASP A 310 14.00 -9.41 11.59
CA ASP A 310 13.56 -8.90 10.29
C ASP A 310 12.53 -7.78 10.44
N ILE A 311 11.60 -7.91 11.41
CA ILE A 311 10.59 -6.88 11.71
C ILE A 311 11.27 -5.58 12.19
N ALA A 312 12.24 -5.70 13.10
CA ALA A 312 12.97 -4.55 13.62
C ALA A 312 13.82 -3.88 12.53
N ASP A 313 14.51 -4.68 11.72
CA ASP A 313 15.32 -4.21 10.59
C ASP A 313 14.44 -3.52 9.52
N LEU A 314 13.31 -4.12 9.13
CA LEU A 314 12.35 -3.51 8.21
C LEU A 314 11.77 -2.20 8.75
N THR A 315 11.43 -2.15 10.03
CA THR A 315 10.90 -0.93 10.66
C THR A 315 11.92 0.21 10.62
N ALA A 316 13.20 -0.09 10.87
CA ALA A 316 14.27 0.90 10.76
C ALA A 316 14.41 1.41 9.31
N PHE A 317 14.42 0.49 8.33
CA PHE A 317 14.46 0.86 6.92
C PHE A 317 13.28 1.75 6.50
N LEU A 318 12.06 1.40 6.89
CA LEU A 318 10.87 2.18 6.53
C LEU A 318 10.89 3.61 7.12
N LYS A 319 11.46 3.79 8.32
CA LYS A 319 11.67 5.13 8.91
C LYS A 319 12.72 5.95 8.17
N ALA A 320 13.70 5.27 7.58
CA ALA A 320 14.74 5.89 6.76
C ALA A 320 14.25 6.31 5.36
N LEU A 321 12.96 6.10 5.05
CA LEU A 321 12.26 6.63 3.88
C LEU A 321 11.55 7.97 4.14
N ASN A 322 11.66 8.52 5.35
CA ASN A 322 11.12 9.84 5.64
C ASN A 322 12.03 10.95 5.08
N GLU A 323 11.41 12.05 4.72
CA GLU A 323 11.93 13.26 4.11
C GLU A 323 11.47 14.49 4.92
N ASP A 324 12.17 15.62 4.80
CA ASP A 324 11.68 16.91 5.30
C ASP A 324 10.74 17.55 4.26
N TYR A 325 9.62 18.10 4.73
CA TYR A 325 8.71 18.93 3.94
C TYR A 325 8.66 20.33 4.54
N GLU A 326 8.73 21.35 3.69
CA GLU A 326 8.32 22.72 4.01
C GLU A 326 6.88 22.98 3.55
#